data_AF-A0A0M0BUR0-F1
#
_entry.id   AF-A0A0M0BUR0-F1
#
_cell.length_a   1.000
_cell.length_b   1.000
_cell.length_c   1.000
_cell.angle_alpha   90.00
_cell.angle_beta   90.00
_cell.angle_gamma   90.00
#
_symmetry.space_group_name_H-M   'P 1'
#
loop_
_entity.id
_entity.type
_entity.pdbx_description
1 polymer ?
#
loop_
_entity_poly.entity_id
_entity_poly.type
_entity_poly.pdbx_seq_one_letter_code
_entity_poly.pdbx_strand_id
1 'polypeptide(L)'
;DGILDLPAQEQLEINISSQNIEIGHMGATMRESQIEKIFSAAEKFVETCKKEYPPGMIGLFALQGAISKDLKFYVFDLSPRVPGCPCVEPTSPYMKYKYGFEVGPGRRVAMEIKLAINTGRLMEVVT
;
A
#
# COMPACT_ATOMS: atom_id res chain seq x y z
N ASP A 1 5.81 -14.68 -15.09
CA ASP A 1 6.79 -15.77 -15.30
C ASP A 1 6.14 -17.15 -15.15
N GLY A 2 5.38 -17.57 -16.16
CA GLY A 2 4.69 -18.87 -16.18
C GLY A 2 3.75 -19.01 -17.39
N ILE A 3 2.65 -19.76 -17.23
CA ILE A 3 1.66 -20.01 -18.30
C ILE A 3 1.15 -18.72 -18.95
N LEU A 4 1.00 -17.62 -18.19
CA LEU A 4 0.49 -16.35 -18.71
C LEU A 4 1.43 -15.63 -19.68
N ASP A 5 2.71 -16.02 -19.74
CA ASP A 5 3.70 -15.45 -20.67
C ASP A 5 3.85 -16.28 -21.96
N LEU A 6 3.21 -17.46 -22.02
CA LEU A 6 3.22 -18.29 -23.22
C LEU A 6 2.32 -17.68 -24.30
N PRO A 7 2.58 -17.95 -25.60
CA PRO A 7 1.65 -17.61 -26.67
C PRO A 7 0.24 -18.17 -26.41
N ALA A 8 -0.77 -17.43 -26.86
CA ALA A 8 -2.17 -17.81 -26.62
C ALA A 8 -2.52 -19.22 -27.11
N GLN A 9 -1.89 -19.70 -28.20
CA GLN A 9 -2.08 -21.06 -28.70
C GLN A 9 -1.62 -22.11 -27.68
N GLU A 10 -0.44 -21.94 -27.09
CA GLU A 10 0.10 -22.86 -26.07
C GLU A 10 -0.72 -22.82 -24.78
N GLN A 11 -1.21 -21.65 -24.36
CA GLN A 11 -2.08 -21.53 -23.19
C GLN A 11 -3.38 -22.34 -23.33
N LEU A 12 -4.00 -22.31 -24.52
CA LEU A 12 -5.23 -23.03 -24.81
C LEU A 12 -5.02 -24.56 -24.82
N GLU A 13 -3.84 -25.03 -25.23
CA GLU A 13 -3.50 -26.46 -25.23
C GLU A 13 -3.24 -27.01 -23.82
N ILE A 14 -2.59 -26.21 -22.95
CA ILE A 14 -2.22 -26.62 -21.59
C ILE A 14 -3.44 -26.77 -20.66
N ASN A 15 -4.52 -26.01 -20.89
CA ASN A 15 -5.79 -26.09 -20.17
C ASN A 15 -5.66 -26.13 -18.63
N ILE A 16 -4.79 -25.27 -18.08
CA ILE A 16 -4.61 -25.08 -16.63
C ILE A 16 -5.27 -23.75 -16.23
N SER A 17 -6.04 -23.77 -15.14
CA SER A 17 -6.62 -22.55 -14.57
C SER A 17 -5.55 -21.64 -13.97
N SER A 18 -5.65 -20.34 -14.21
CA SER A 18 -4.76 -19.37 -13.56
C SER A 18 -4.99 -19.31 -12.05
N GLN A 19 -3.90 -19.14 -11.30
CA GLN A 19 -3.91 -18.94 -9.85
C GLN A 19 -3.11 -17.69 -9.51
N ASN A 20 -3.65 -16.87 -8.62
CA ASN A 20 -3.01 -15.64 -8.14
C ASN A 20 -2.37 -15.88 -6.78
N ILE A 21 -1.40 -16.80 -6.71
CA ILE A 21 -0.62 -17.03 -5.49
C ILE A 21 0.47 -15.96 -5.41
N GLU A 22 0.44 -15.15 -4.35
CA GLU A 22 1.44 -14.13 -4.11
C GLU A 22 2.79 -14.77 -3.73
N ILE A 23 3.83 -14.52 -4.53
CA ILE A 23 5.18 -15.05 -4.31
C ILE A 23 6.26 -13.96 -4.26
N GLY A 24 5.88 -12.71 -4.51
CA GLY A 24 6.84 -11.63 -4.65
C GLY A 24 6.16 -10.31 -4.98
N HIS A 25 6.99 -9.28 -5.06
CA HIS A 25 6.53 -7.91 -5.28
C HIS A 25 7.47 -7.17 -6.22
N MET A 26 6.91 -6.21 -6.94
CA MET A 26 7.65 -5.31 -7.82
C MET A 26 7.35 -3.86 -7.47
N GLY A 27 8.40 -3.05 -7.36
CA GLY A 27 8.27 -1.61 -7.16
C GLY A 27 7.71 -0.93 -8.41
N ALA A 28 6.74 -0.04 -8.23
CA ALA A 28 6.22 0.79 -9.29
C ALA A 28 5.98 2.22 -8.77
N THR A 29 6.17 3.20 -9.65
CA THR A 29 5.72 4.58 -9.41
C THR A 29 4.44 4.82 -10.19
N MET A 30 3.60 5.69 -9.65
CA MET A 30 2.37 6.09 -10.32
C MET A 30 2.57 7.40 -11.08
N ARG A 31 1.88 7.54 -12.22
CA ARG A 31 1.78 8.82 -12.94
C ARG A 31 1.31 9.90 -11.97
N GLU A 32 2.04 11.01 -11.93
CA GLU A 32 1.83 12.09 -10.94
C GLU A 32 0.38 12.58 -10.87
N SER A 33 -0.25 12.83 -12.03
CA SER A 33 -1.68 13.23 -12.13
C SER A 33 -2.69 12.25 -11.52
N GLN A 34 -2.29 11.04 -11.15
CA GLN A 34 -3.16 10.03 -10.53
C GLN A 34 -2.94 9.90 -9.01
N ILE A 35 -1.90 10.53 -8.47
CA ILE A 35 -1.54 10.49 -7.04
C ILE A 35 -2.67 11.00 -6.16
N GLU A 36 -3.30 12.10 -6.54
CA GLU A 36 -4.39 12.71 -5.77
C GLU A 36 -5.60 11.78 -5.59
N LYS A 37 -5.87 10.90 -6.56
CA LYS A 37 -6.97 9.91 -6.46
C LYS A 37 -6.73 8.91 -5.35
N ILE A 38 -5.48 8.51 -5.15
CA ILE A 38 -5.09 7.55 -4.11
C ILE A 38 -5.13 8.21 -2.74
N PHE A 39 -4.63 9.45 -2.62
CA PHE A 39 -4.77 10.23 -1.38
C PHE A 39 -6.23 10.44 -1.00
N SER A 40 -7.08 10.84 -1.96
CA SER A 40 -8.52 11.00 -1.73
C SER A 40 -9.19 9.72 -1.22
N ALA A 41 -8.80 8.55 -1.72
CA ALA A 41 -9.32 7.27 -1.25
C ALA A 41 -8.82 6.93 0.16
N ALA A 42 -7.53 7.17 0.43
CA ALA A 42 -6.89 6.95 1.73
C ALA A 42 -7.49 7.86 2.82
N GLU A 43 -7.72 9.14 2.53
CA GLU A 43 -8.34 10.09 3.47
C GLU A 43 -9.77 9.69 3.82
N LYS A 44 -10.58 9.35 2.81
CA LYS A 44 -11.95 8.85 3.04
C LYS A 44 -11.96 7.60 3.92
N PHE A 45 -11.02 6.70 3.71
CA PHE A 45 -10.87 5.51 4.53
C PHE A 45 -10.54 5.87 5.99
N VAL A 46 -9.50 6.69 6.22
CA VAL A 46 -9.07 7.09 7.57
C VAL A 46 -10.17 7.84 8.31
N GLU A 47 -10.85 8.79 7.67
CA GLU A 47 -11.94 9.54 8.28
C GLU A 47 -13.15 8.65 8.61
N THR A 48 -13.47 7.71 7.73
CA THR A 48 -14.54 6.72 8.01
C THR A 48 -14.16 5.83 9.17
N CYS A 49 -12.92 5.32 9.22
CA CYS A 49 -12.43 4.53 10.36
C CYS A 49 -12.48 5.33 11.66
N LYS A 50 -12.10 6.61 11.65
CA LYS A 50 -12.16 7.47 12.83
C LYS A 50 -13.58 7.64 13.37
N LYS A 51 -14.56 7.79 12.47
CA LYS A 51 -15.97 7.95 12.83
C LYS A 51 -16.62 6.65 13.29
N GLU A 52 -16.45 5.58 12.52
CA GLU A 52 -17.17 4.31 12.71
C GLU A 52 -16.43 3.36 13.68
N TYR A 53 -15.11 3.50 13.81
CA TYR A 53 -14.24 2.63 14.62
C TYR A 53 -13.21 3.43 15.45
N PRO A 54 -13.63 4.23 16.45
CA PRO A 54 -12.70 4.97 17.31
C PRO A 54 -11.64 4.05 17.96
N PRO A 55 -10.35 4.47 18.05
CA PRO A 55 -9.80 5.79 17.74
C PRO A 55 -9.57 6.06 16.24
N GLY A 56 -9.83 5.08 15.38
CA GLY A 56 -9.58 5.11 13.95
C GLY A 56 -8.32 4.33 13.56
N MET A 57 -7.85 4.55 12.33
CA MET A 57 -6.65 3.91 11.83
C MET A 57 -5.39 4.53 12.48
N ILE A 58 -4.64 3.73 13.23
CA ILE A 58 -3.34 4.12 13.81
C ILE A 58 -2.23 3.44 13.02
N GLY A 59 -1.25 4.22 12.58
CA GLY A 59 -0.07 3.70 11.87
C GLY A 59 -0.30 3.51 10.37
N LEU A 60 0.23 2.40 9.84
CA LEU A 60 0.33 2.16 8.40
C LEU A 60 -0.75 1.21 7.91
N PHE A 61 -1.27 1.46 6.71
CA PHE A 61 -2.22 0.59 6.01
C PHE A 61 -1.92 0.58 4.50
N ALA A 62 -2.56 -0.33 3.77
CA ALA A 62 -2.51 -0.37 2.31
C ALA A 62 -3.89 -0.63 1.72
N LEU A 63 -4.26 0.19 0.73
CA LEU A 63 -5.40 -0.06 -0.15
C LEU A 63 -4.88 -0.83 -1.37
N GLN A 64 -5.32 -2.07 -1.52
CA GLN A 64 -4.93 -2.93 -2.64
C GLN A 64 -5.99 -2.80 -3.74
N GLY A 65 -5.55 -2.42 -4.93
CA GLY A 65 -6.47 -2.01 -5.97
C GLY A 65 -5.88 -2.05 -7.37
N ALA A 66 -6.73 -1.71 -8.33
CA ALA A 66 -6.40 -1.64 -9.74
C ALA A 66 -6.85 -0.30 -10.33
N ILE A 67 -6.15 0.14 -11.38
CA ILE A 67 -6.52 1.30 -12.19
C ILE A 67 -7.15 0.78 -13.49
N SER A 68 -8.38 1.20 -13.78
CA SER A 68 -9.03 0.84 -15.05
C SER A 68 -8.46 1.63 -16.24
N LYS A 69 -8.87 1.25 -17.46
CA LYS A 69 -8.53 1.98 -18.69
C LYS A 69 -8.98 3.46 -18.65
N ASP A 70 -10.06 3.75 -17.92
CA ASP A 70 -10.58 5.11 -17.71
C ASP A 70 -9.88 5.86 -16.56
N LEU A 71 -8.76 5.33 -16.07
CA LEU A 71 -7.99 5.87 -14.95
C LEU A 71 -8.79 5.97 -13.64
N LYS A 72 -9.72 5.05 -13.40
CA LYS A 72 -10.47 4.96 -12.14
C LYS A 72 -9.79 3.97 -11.20
N PHE A 73 -9.61 4.37 -9.94
CA PHE A 73 -9.05 3.51 -8.90
C PHE A 73 -10.14 2.70 -8.22
N TYR A 74 -9.97 1.38 -8.23
CA TYR A 74 -10.85 0.42 -7.58
C TYR A 74 -10.06 -0.32 -6.50
N VAL A 75 -10.56 -0.30 -5.28
CA VAL A 75 -10.00 -1.06 -4.15
C VAL A 75 -10.75 -2.39 -4.07
N PHE A 76 -10.03 -3.49 -4.02
CA PHE A 76 -10.60 -4.84 -3.86
C PHE A 76 -10.15 -5.52 -2.56
N ASP A 77 -9.08 -5.04 -1.93
CA ASP A 77 -8.60 -5.57 -0.65
C ASP A 77 -7.93 -4.47 0.20
N LEU A 78 -7.85 -4.71 1.51
CA LEU A 78 -7.35 -3.78 2.52
C LEU A 78 -6.41 -4.51 3.49
N SER A 79 -5.21 -3.97 3.66
CA SER A 79 -4.35 -4.32 4.79
C SER A 79 -4.42 -3.22 5.83
N PRO A 80 -5.08 -3.40 6.99
CA PRO A 80 -5.13 -2.42 8.09
C PRO A 80 -3.85 -2.42 8.94
N ARG A 81 -2.73 -2.80 8.32
CA ARG A 81 -1.38 -2.85 8.90
C ARG A 81 -0.36 -2.72 7.78
N VAL A 82 0.93 -2.73 8.13
CA VAL A 82 2.04 -2.78 7.16
C VAL A 82 1.81 -3.94 6.18
N PRO A 83 1.73 -3.67 4.86
CA PRO A 83 1.56 -4.71 3.85
C PRO A 83 2.85 -5.51 3.68
N GLY A 84 2.74 -6.72 3.15
CA GLY A 84 3.86 -7.61 2.91
C GLY A 84 4.79 -7.24 1.76
N CYS A 85 5.05 -5.96 1.42
CA CYS A 85 5.97 -5.54 0.34
C CYS A 85 7.31 -5.00 0.91
N PRO A 86 8.35 -5.85 1.04
CA PRO A 86 9.71 -5.41 1.35
C PRO A 86 10.25 -4.36 0.38
N CYS A 87 9.74 -4.35 -0.85
CA CYS A 87 10.09 -3.40 -1.90
C CYS A 87 9.81 -1.93 -1.57
N VAL A 88 8.84 -1.61 -0.70
CA VAL A 88 8.43 -0.21 -0.48
C VAL A 88 9.61 0.65 -0.06
N GLU A 89 10.46 0.17 0.84
CA GLU A 89 11.60 0.93 1.34
C GLU A 89 12.67 1.22 0.26
N PRO A 90 13.21 0.21 -0.45
CA PRO A 90 14.26 0.45 -1.45
C PRO A 90 13.75 1.08 -2.76
N THR A 91 12.47 0.88 -3.14
CA THR A 91 12.00 1.30 -4.47
C THR A 91 11.08 2.51 -4.48
N SER A 92 10.52 2.93 -3.33
CA SER A 92 9.59 4.07 -3.29
C SER A 92 10.33 5.41 -3.19
N PRO A 93 10.13 6.33 -4.15
CA PRO A 93 10.75 7.65 -4.07
C PRO A 93 9.99 8.62 -3.14
N TYR A 94 8.71 8.33 -2.86
CA TYR A 94 7.79 9.28 -2.22
C TYR A 94 8.22 9.68 -0.80
N MET A 95 8.72 8.72 -0.02
CA MET A 95 9.18 8.99 1.34
C MET A 95 10.46 9.82 1.36
N LYS A 96 11.35 9.61 0.38
CA LYS A 96 12.56 10.44 0.22
C LYS A 96 12.21 11.87 -0.16
N TYR A 97 11.20 12.09 -1.01
CA TYR A 97 10.72 13.44 -1.32
C TYR A 97 10.18 14.16 -0.08
N LYS A 98 9.47 13.45 0.79
CA LYS A 98 8.89 14.04 2.01
C LYS A 98 9.93 14.32 3.10
N TYR A 99 10.85 13.39 3.35
CA TYR A 99 11.75 13.44 4.50
C TYR A 99 13.18 13.85 4.16
N GLY A 100 13.56 13.88 2.87
CA GLY A 100 14.93 14.18 2.41
C GLY A 100 15.92 13.02 2.55
N PHE A 101 15.49 11.88 3.10
CA PHE A 101 16.30 10.66 3.26
C PHE A 101 15.41 9.41 3.17
N GLU A 102 16.02 8.24 3.07
CA GLU A 102 15.31 6.96 2.94
C GLU A 102 14.53 6.62 4.21
N VAL A 103 13.21 6.45 4.05
CA VAL A 103 12.30 6.09 5.14
C VAL A 103 11.38 4.96 4.67
N GLY A 104 11.69 3.74 5.08
CA GLY A 104 10.79 2.60 4.93
C GLY A 104 9.65 2.55 5.95
N PRO A 105 8.69 1.62 5.78
CA PRO A 105 7.58 1.41 6.71
C PRO A 105 8.01 1.22 8.16
N GLY A 106 9.00 0.34 8.41
CA GLY A 106 9.50 0.07 9.76
C GLY A 106 10.14 1.30 10.40
N ARG A 107 11.00 2.01 9.64
CA ARG A 107 11.61 3.27 10.10
C ARG A 107 10.56 4.32 10.41
N ARG A 108 9.51 4.43 9.58
CA ARG A 108 8.42 5.39 9.80
C ARG A 108 7.65 5.11 11.08
N VAL A 109 7.36 3.84 11.39
CA VAL A 109 6.71 3.45 12.65
C VAL A 109 7.59 3.80 13.85
N ALA A 110 8.88 3.49 13.79
CA ALA A 110 9.83 3.83 14.86
C ALA A 110 9.94 5.35 15.09
N MET A 111 9.91 6.15 14.01
CA MET A 111 9.87 7.62 14.11
C MET A 111 8.61 8.11 14.83
N GLU A 112 7.46 7.48 14.60
CA GLU A 112 6.20 7.83 15.28
C GLU A 112 6.26 7.54 16.78
N ILE A 113 6.71 6.33 17.14
CA ILE A 113 6.83 5.92 18.54
C ILE A 113 7.80 6.85 19.28
N LYS A 114 8.95 7.16 18.69
CA LYS A 114 9.94 8.08 19.27
C LYS A 114 9.35 9.48 19.49
N LEU A 115 8.60 9.99 18.52
CA LEU A 115 7.93 11.29 18.64
C LEU A 115 6.86 11.28 19.75
N ALA A 116 6.05 10.22 19.82
CA ALA A 116 5.02 10.07 20.82
C ALA A 116 5.60 10.00 22.25
N ILE A 117 6.72 9.29 22.44
CA ILE A 117 7.44 9.27 23.72
C ILE A 117 7.95 10.66 24.07
N ASN A 118 8.64 11.33 23.14
CA ASN A 118 9.23 12.65 23.38
C ASN A 118 8.19 13.75 23.67
N THR A 119 6.95 13.55 23.23
CA THR A 119 5.85 14.50 23.43
C THR A 119 4.88 14.08 24.53
N GLY A 120 5.11 12.96 25.21
CA GLY A 120 4.23 12.45 26.26
C GLY A 120 2.87 11.93 25.74
N ARG A 121 2.79 11.58 24.45
CA ARG A 121 1.56 11.16 23.74
C ARG A 121 1.57 9.69 23.34
N LEU A 122 2.34 8.85 24.02
CA LEU A 122 2.47 7.42 23.69
C LEU A 122 1.11 6.71 23.64
N MET A 123 0.18 7.08 24.53
CA MET A 123 -1.16 6.50 24.60
C MET A 123 -2.03 6.75 23.37
N GLU A 124 -1.65 7.67 22.48
CA GLU A 124 -2.39 7.94 21.24
C GLU A 124 -2.01 7.00 20.09
N VAL A 125 -0.86 6.31 20.20
CA VAL A 125 -0.30 5.48 19.12
C VAL A 125 -0.22 4.00 19.48
N VAL A 126 -0.79 3.63 20.63
CA VAL A 126 -0.92 2.25 21.12
C VAL A 126 -2.36 2.03 21.56
N THR A 127 -2.82 0.78 21.47
CA THR A 127 -4.16 0.36 21.88
C THR A 127 -4.09 -0.99 22.56
#